data_AF-A0A2P9FDX7-F1
#
_entry.id   AF-A0A2P9FDX7-F1
#
_cell.length_a   1.000
_cell.length_b   1.000
_cell.length_c   1.000
_cell.angle_alpha   90.00
_cell.angle_beta   90.00
_cell.angle_gamma   90.00
#
_symmetry.space_group_name_H-M   'P 1'
#
loop_
_entity.id
_entity.type
_entity.pdbx_description
1 polymer ?
#
loop_
_entity_poly.entity_id
_entity_poly.type
_entity_poly.pdbx_seq_one_letter_code
_entity_poly.pdbx_strand_id
1 'polypeptide(L)' 'MVAYRCDHCSNAWARPVEDDLDVHDIVRVDLPDGTLYGDVRQVEDDRVQVRGPGGEWLLWVERWRVILY' A
#
# COMPACT_ATOMS: atom_id res chain seq x y z
N MET A 1 9.08 4.46 14.41
CA MET A 1 8.34 5.65 13.95
C MET A 1 9.19 6.35 12.89
N VAL A 2 8.90 6.16 11.61
CA VAL A 2 9.66 6.74 10.50
C VAL A 2 8.98 8.05 10.08
N ALA A 3 9.70 9.17 10.14
CA ALA A 3 9.17 10.49 9.83
C ALA A 3 9.66 10.93 8.45
N TYR A 4 8.78 10.89 7.46
CA TYR A 4 9.05 11.46 6.14
C TYR A 4 8.79 12.97 6.19
N ARG A 5 9.87 13.76 6.20
CA ARG A 5 9.80 15.21 6.12
C ARG A 5 9.80 15.62 4.66
N CYS A 6 8.64 15.99 4.12
CA CYS A 6 8.60 16.73 2.86
C CYS A 6 9.15 18.14 3.13
N ASP A 7 10.37 18.41 2.66
CA ASP A 7 11.11 19.66 2.92
C ASP A 7 10.37 20.92 2.41
N HIS A 8 9.36 20.74 1.56
CA HIS A 8 8.62 21.82 0.92
C HIS A 8 7.31 22.20 1.63
N CYS A 9 6.78 21.39 2.55
CA CYS A 9 5.39 21.56 3.02
C CYS A 9 5.17 21.66 4.53
N SER A 10 6.21 21.58 5.38
CA SER A 10 6.11 21.73 6.86
C SER A 10 5.00 20.95 7.58
N ASN A 11 4.37 19.98 6.90
CA ASN A 11 3.35 19.12 7.47
C ASN A 11 4.01 17.79 7.80
N ALA A 12 4.13 17.49 9.09
CA ALA A 12 4.56 16.20 9.58
C ALA A 12 3.36 15.25 9.52
N TRP A 13 3.33 14.38 8.51
CA TRP A 13 2.35 13.29 8.44
C TRP A 13 2.90 12.10 9.20
N ALA A 14 2.37 11.83 10.40
CA ALA A 14 2.55 10.54 11.04
C ALA A 14 1.63 9.55 10.33
N ARG A 15 2.16 8.80 9.35
CA ARG A 15 1.39 7.67 8.81
C ARG A 15 1.38 6.56 9.86
N PRO A 16 0.21 6.04 10.24
CA PRO A 16 0.11 4.70 10.78
C PRO A 16 0.23 3.74 9.59
N VAL A 17 1.43 3.63 9.00
CA VAL A 17 1.81 2.35 8.42
C VAL A 17 2.62 1.73 9.53
N GLU A 18 1.89 1.06 10.44
CA GLU A 18 2.53 -0.04 11.15
C GLU A 18 3.05 -0.97 10.06
N ASP A 19 4.28 -1.43 10.27
CA ASP A 19 5.05 -2.23 9.32
C ASP A 19 4.45 -3.63 9.09
N ASP A 20 3.23 -3.87 9.58
CA ASP A 20 2.43 -5.10 9.58
C ASP A 20 1.74 -5.40 8.23
N LEU A 21 2.35 -5.01 7.10
CA LEU A 21 1.85 -5.47 5.82
C LEU A 21 2.42 -6.86 5.53
N ASP A 22 1.66 -7.91 5.84
CA ASP A 22 2.09 -9.29 5.58
C ASP A 22 1.62 -9.82 4.23
N VAL A 23 2.29 -10.86 3.74
CA VAL A 23 1.79 -11.60 2.57
C VAL A 23 0.48 -12.28 2.95
N HIS A 24 -0.51 -12.20 2.06
CA HIS A 24 -1.91 -12.63 2.23
C HIS A 24 -2.84 -11.68 2.97
N ASP A 25 -2.35 -10.52 3.39
CA ASP A 25 -3.24 -9.50 3.96
C ASP A 25 -4.22 -8.94 2.93
N ILE A 26 -5.43 -8.61 3.37
CA ILE A 26 -6.47 -8.06 2.50
C ILE A 26 -6.30 -6.55 2.49
N VAL A 27 -6.07 -6.01 1.30
CA VAL A 27 -5.77 -4.59 1.13
C VAL A 27 -6.68 -3.92 0.14
N ARG A 28 -6.88 -2.63 0.39
CA ARG A 28 -7.46 -1.68 -0.53
C ARG A 28 -6.33 -0.88 -1.19
N VAL A 29 -6.35 -0.79 -2.51
CA VAL A 29 -5.39 -0.03 -3.31
C VAL A 29 -6.12 1.12 -3.97
N ASP A 30 -5.64 2.35 -3.75
CA ASP A 30 -6.19 3.53 -4.40
C ASP A 30 -5.40 3.87 -5.68
N LEU A 31 -6.01 3.67 -6.84
CA LEU A 31 -5.46 4.01 -8.15
C LEU A 31 -6.18 5.24 -8.73
N PRO A 32 -5.57 5.99 -9.66
CA PRO A 32 -6.22 7.14 -10.29
C PRO A 32 -7.50 6.76 -11.06
N ASP A 33 -7.57 5.53 -11.58
CA ASP A 33 -8.74 4.99 -12.29
C ASP A 33 -9.83 4.44 -11.33
N GLY A 34 -9.53 4.31 -10.03
CA GLY A 34 -10.46 3.80 -9.04
C GLY A 34 -9.80 2.98 -7.93
N THR A 35 -10.63 2.49 -7.02
CA THR A 35 -10.17 1.70 -5.87
C THR A 35 -10.28 0.21 -6.17
N LEU A 36 -9.21 -0.54 -5.96
CA LEU A 36 -9.16 -1.99 -6.09
C LEU A 36 -9.02 -2.66 -4.73
N TYR A 37 -9.51 -3.88 -4.61
CA TYR A 37 -9.36 -4.72 -3.42
C TYR A 37 -8.67 -6.03 -3.82
N GLY A 38 -7.77 -6.52 -2.98
CA GLY A 38 -7.02 -7.74 -3.28
C GLY A 38 -6.19 -8.25 -2.11
N ASP A 39 -5.49 -9.36 -2.33
CA ASP A 39 -4.56 -9.95 -1.36
C ASP A 39 -3.11 -9.56 -1.68
N VAL A 40 -2.34 -9.23 -0.64
CA VAL A 40 -0.89 -8.97 -0.78
C VAL A 40 -0.20 -10.28 -1.16
N ARG A 41 0.64 -10.23 -2.20
CA ARG A 41 1.46 -11.36 -2.65
C ARG A 41 2.92 -11.19 -2.30
N GLN A 42 3.42 -9.96 -2.39
CA GLN A 42 4.79 -9.61 -2.06
C GLN A 42 4.86 -8.19 -1.56
N VAL A 43 5.84 -7.92 -0.71
CA VAL A 43 6.14 -6.59 -0.17
C VAL A 43 7.61 -6.31 -0.40
N GLU A 44 7.89 -5.18 -1.03
CA GLU A 44 9.19 -4.55 -1.08
C GLU A 44 9.15 -3.24 -0.29
N ASP A 45 10.32 -2.61 -0.09
CA ASP A 45 10.47 -1.37 0.68
C ASP A 45 9.45 -0.30 0.26
N ASP A 46 9.35 -0.02 -1.04
CA ASP A 46 8.51 1.05 -1.60
C ASP A 46 7.28 0.54 -2.37
N ARG A 47 7.15 -0.77 -2.61
CA ARG A 47 6.13 -1.33 -3.50
C ARG A 47 5.54 -2.61 -2.93
N VAL A 48 4.28 -2.84 -3.27
CA VAL A 48 3.52 -4.00 -2.84
C VAL A 48 2.93 -4.64 -4.08
N GLN A 49 3.04 -5.95 -4.19
CA GLN A 49 2.35 -6.72 -5.20
C GLN A 49 1.00 -7.16 -4.65
N VAL A 50 -0.08 -6.79 -5.31
CA VAL A 50 -1.45 -7.11 -4.92
C VAL A 50 -2.09 -7.96 -6.01
N ARG A 51 -2.83 -8.98 -5.60
CA ARG A 51 -3.59 -9.87 -6.49
C ARG A 51 -5.08 -9.66 -6.30
N GLY A 52 -5.80 -9.52 -7.40
CA GLY A 52 -7.25 -9.39 -7.40
C GLY A 52 -7.98 -10.67 -6.97
N PRO A 53 -9.26 -10.55 -6.59
CA PRO A 53 -10.09 -11.68 -6.20
C PRO A 53 -10.13 -12.74 -7.31
N GLY A 54 -9.94 -14.01 -6.98
CA GLY A 54 -9.91 -15.08 -7.98
C GLY A 54 -8.67 -15.09 -8.89
N GLY A 55 -7.67 -14.23 -8.65
CA GLY A 55 -6.41 -14.21 -9.41
C GLY A 55 -6.53 -13.61 -10.81
N GLU A 56 -7.57 -12.82 -11.06
CA GLU A 56 -7.85 -12.14 -12.34
C GLU A 56 -6.76 -11.13 -12.75
N TRP A 57 -6.08 -10.52 -11.78
CA TRP A 57 -4.97 -9.60 -12.03
C TRP A 57 -3.92 -9.65 -10.91
N LEU A 58 -2.70 -9.21 -11.24
CA LEU A 58 -1.56 -9.09 -10.33
C LEU A 58 -0.83 -7.79 -10.66
N LEU A 59 -0.77 -6.87 -9.71
CA LEU A 59 -0.26 -5.51 -9.94
C LEU A 59 0.75 -5.12 -8.86
N TRP A 60 1.80 -4.43 -9.29
CA TRP A 60 2.69 -3.72 -8.38
C TRP A 60 2.17 -2.31 -8.16
N VAL A 61 2.03 -1.94 -6.90
CA VAL A 61 1.52 -0.64 -6.48
C VAL A 61 2.42 -0.05 -5.42
N GLU A 62 2.49 1.28 -5.39
CA GLU A 62 3.33 1.96 -4.41
C GLU A 62 2.79 1.70 -3.01
N ARG A 63 3.65 1.33 -2.06
CA ARG A 63 3.27 0.98 -0.67
C ARG A 63 2.48 2.10 0.01
N TRP A 64 2.67 3.34 -0.42
CA TRP A 64 1.94 4.47 0.12
C TRP A 64 0.46 4.57 -0.32
N ARG A 65 0.05 3.83 -1.36
CA ARG A 65 -1.34 3.76 -1.86
C ARG A 65 -2.12 2.56 -1.33
N VAL A 66 -1.46 1.69 -0.56
CA VAL A 66 -2.04 0.48 0.02
C VAL A 66 -2.56 0.78 1.42
N ILE A 67 -3.79 0.34 1.68
CA ILE A 67 -4.49 0.52 2.95
C ILE A 67 -4.96 -0.85 3.41
N LEU A 68 -4.48 -1.26 4.59
CA LEU A 68 -4.89 -2.49 5.27
C LEU A 68 -6.34 -2.40 5.76
N TYR A 69 -7.02 -3.54 5.84
CA TYR A 69 -8.43 -3.64 6.23
C TYR A 69 -8.66 -4.57 7.42
#